data_AF-A0A6B0CMQ1-F1
#
_entry.id   AF-A0A6B0CMQ1-F1
#
_cell.length_a   1.000
_cell.length_b   1.000
_cell.length_c   1.000
_cell.angle_alpha   90.00
_cell.angle_beta   90.00
_cell.angle_gamma   90.00
#
_symmetry.space_group_name_H-M   'P 1'
#
loop_
_entity.id
_entity.type
_entity.pdbx_description
1 polymer ?
#
loop_
_entity_poly.entity_id
_entity_poly.type
_entity_poly.pdbx_seq_one_letter_code
_entity_poly.pdbx_strand_id
1 'polypeptide(L)'
;MSKSDYKLDVGKLKKDTEPTSAISFMAYEIENANNHNLSKMAIKEQLDRSTERGMFPSNFEYVDSYTDSLTGVTTSAFLNKDTGKVTLGMTGTNLQDEAFKKLKEGEFSRQNVTNALETVKD
;
A
#
# COMPACT_ATOMS: atom_id res chain seq x y z
N MET A 1 13.93 3.06 -16.39
CA MET A 1 13.38 3.68 -15.16
C MET A 1 14.51 3.81 -14.16
N SER A 2 14.74 4.99 -13.58
CA SER A 2 15.73 5.10 -12.49
C SER A 2 15.20 4.33 -11.28
N LYS A 3 16.10 3.68 -10.55
CA LYS A 3 15.75 3.03 -9.29
C LYS A 3 15.25 4.11 -8.33
N SER A 4 14.08 3.93 -7.73
CA SER A 4 13.57 4.85 -6.71
C SER A 4 14.45 4.77 -5.47
N ASP A 5 14.84 5.93 -4.93
CA ASP A 5 15.62 6.04 -3.68
C ASP A 5 14.72 6.17 -2.43
N TYR A 6 13.41 5.91 -2.58
CA TYR A 6 12.47 5.98 -1.47
C TYR A 6 12.85 5.01 -0.34
N LYS A 7 12.81 5.51 0.88
CA LYS A 7 13.05 4.73 2.10
C LYS A 7 11.78 4.73 2.92
N LEU A 8 11.29 3.54 3.26
CA LEU A 8 10.20 3.35 4.20
C LEU A 8 10.60 3.97 5.53
N ASP A 9 9.76 4.86 6.06
CA ASP A 9 9.84 5.23 7.45
C ASP A 9 9.23 4.09 8.29
N VAL A 10 9.94 3.64 9.32
CA VAL A 10 9.38 2.69 10.31
C VAL A 10 9.04 3.41 11.62
N GLY A 11 9.25 4.73 11.67
CA GLY A 11 8.87 5.62 12.75
C GLY A 11 9.36 5.13 14.11
N LYS A 12 8.41 4.90 15.02
CA LYS A 12 8.63 4.40 16.38
C LYS A 12 8.22 2.93 16.54
N LEU A 13 8.00 2.21 15.43
CA LEU A 13 7.67 0.79 15.48
C LEU A 13 8.82 0.00 16.11
N LYS A 14 8.43 -1.06 16.81
CA LYS A 14 9.31 -2.00 17.51
C LYS A 14 8.80 -3.41 17.32
N LYS A 15 9.65 -4.39 17.61
CA LYS A 15 9.32 -5.82 17.53
C LYS A 15 8.06 -6.24 18.32
N ASP A 16 7.72 -5.50 19.37
CA ASP A 16 6.61 -5.74 20.29
C ASP A 16 5.44 -4.77 20.08
N THR A 17 5.49 -3.95 19.01
CA THR A 17 4.35 -3.11 18.64
C THR A 17 3.16 -3.99 18.29
N GLU A 18 1.97 -3.56 18.72
CA GLU A 18 0.72 -4.25 18.42
C GLU A 18 0.57 -4.43 16.89
N PRO A 19 0.32 -5.67 16.41
CA PRO A 19 0.25 -6.02 15.00
C PRO A 19 -0.57 -5.11 14.09
N THR A 20 -1.82 -4.85 14.43
CA THR A 20 -2.74 -4.09 13.57
C THR A 20 -2.30 -2.64 13.45
N SER A 21 -1.75 -2.07 14.53
CA SER A 21 -1.17 -0.73 14.54
C SER A 21 0.07 -0.65 13.66
N ALA A 22 0.96 -1.64 13.74
CA ALA A 22 2.15 -1.71 12.89
C ALA A 22 1.79 -1.86 11.41
N ILE A 23 0.81 -2.71 11.08
CA ILE A 23 0.30 -2.89 9.72
C ILE A 23 -0.33 -1.60 9.19
N SER A 24 -1.16 -0.94 10.00
CA SER A 24 -1.80 0.32 9.59
C SER A 24 -0.77 1.40 9.29
N PHE A 25 0.28 1.52 10.11
CA PHE A 25 1.36 2.48 9.87
C PHE A 25 2.13 2.13 8.59
N MET A 26 2.56 0.86 8.46
CA MET A 26 3.34 0.44 7.30
C MET A 26 2.55 0.46 5.99
N ALA A 27 1.23 0.25 6.02
CA ALA A 27 0.41 0.35 4.82
C ALA A 27 0.44 1.75 4.20
N TYR A 28 0.52 2.80 5.04
CA TYR A 28 0.66 4.18 4.58
C TYR A 28 2.04 4.44 3.95
N GLU A 29 3.09 3.89 4.55
CA GLU A 29 4.45 4.01 4.01
C GLU A 29 4.65 3.21 2.72
N ILE A 30 3.95 2.08 2.58
CA ILE A 30 3.92 1.30 1.34
C ILE A 30 3.17 2.04 0.23
N GLU A 31 2.06 2.72 0.53
CA GLU A 31 1.40 3.60 -0.44
C GLU A 31 2.36 4.69 -0.94
N ASN A 32 3.08 5.35 -0.03
CA ASN A 32 4.10 6.33 -0.41
C ASN A 32 5.20 5.70 -1.28
N ALA A 33 5.68 4.51 -0.92
CA ALA A 33 6.67 3.77 -1.70
C ALA A 33 6.17 3.44 -3.11
N ASN A 34 4.93 2.99 -3.24
CA ASN A 34 4.29 2.69 -4.52
C ASN A 34 4.16 3.96 -5.39
N ASN A 35 3.75 5.09 -4.80
CA ASN A 35 3.69 6.39 -5.47
C ASN A 35 5.07 6.87 -5.94
N HIS A 36 6.14 6.48 -5.25
CA HIS A 36 7.53 6.73 -5.64
C HIS A 36 8.12 5.65 -6.55
N ASN A 37 7.30 4.72 -7.08
CA ASN A 37 7.73 3.63 -7.96
C ASN A 37 8.81 2.72 -7.34
N LEU A 38 8.81 2.55 -6.01
CA LEU A 38 9.69 1.58 -5.36
C LEU A 38 9.22 0.16 -5.69
N SER A 39 10.16 -0.72 -6.06
CA SER A 39 9.79 -2.09 -6.41
C SER A 39 9.33 -2.88 -5.18
N LYS A 40 8.41 -3.82 -5.38
CA LYS A 40 7.95 -4.75 -4.34
C LYS A 40 9.10 -5.47 -3.63
N MET A 41 10.14 -5.84 -4.39
CA MET A 41 11.37 -6.44 -3.86
C MET A 41 12.12 -5.46 -2.95
N ALA A 42 12.26 -4.19 -3.34
CA ALA A 42 12.91 -3.19 -2.51
C ALA A 42 12.11 -2.86 -1.23
N ILE A 43 10.77 -2.84 -1.31
CA ILE A 43 9.88 -2.72 -0.14
C ILE A 43 10.13 -3.89 0.81
N LYS A 44 10.09 -5.12 0.28
CA LYS A 44 10.35 -6.35 1.07
C LYS A 44 11.71 -6.29 1.76
N GLU A 45 12.78 -6.00 1.01
CA GLU A 45 14.12 -5.90 1.58
C GLU A 45 14.24 -4.85 2.69
N GLN A 46 13.56 -3.71 2.57
CA GLN A 46 13.56 -2.67 3.59
C GLN A 46 12.81 -3.10 4.86
N LEU A 47 11.68 -3.79 4.71
CA LEU A 47 10.92 -4.34 5.84
C LEU A 47 11.64 -5.50 6.53
N ASP A 48 12.27 -6.40 5.76
CA ASP A 48 13.05 -7.50 6.30
C ASP A 48 14.22 -6.97 7.14
N ARG A 49 14.98 -5.99 6.62
CA ARG A 49 16.05 -5.30 7.37
C ARG A 49 15.54 -4.58 8.62
N SER A 50 14.34 -4.00 8.56
CA SER A 50 13.74 -3.31 9.70
C SER A 50 13.31 -4.30 10.79
N THR A 51 12.82 -5.46 10.37
CA THR A 51 12.45 -6.59 11.25
C THR A 51 13.69 -7.15 11.95
N GLU A 52 14.79 -7.38 11.21
CA GLU A 52 16.07 -7.83 11.77
C GLU A 52 16.64 -6.85 12.81
N ARG A 53 16.40 -5.55 12.64
CA ARG A 53 16.77 -4.48 13.59
C ARG A 53 15.80 -4.33 14.76
N GLY A 54 14.72 -5.13 14.81
CA GLY A 54 13.70 -5.05 15.83
C GLY A 54 12.82 -3.80 15.75
N MET A 55 12.75 -3.16 14.58
CA MET A 55 11.96 -1.96 14.29
C MET A 55 10.61 -2.28 13.62
N PHE A 56 10.27 -3.56 13.46
CA PHE A 56 8.99 -4.03 12.96
C PHE A 56 8.63 -5.37 13.63
N PRO A 57 7.35 -5.71 13.84
CA PRO A 57 6.96 -6.98 14.45
C PRO A 57 7.51 -8.19 13.72
N SER A 58 8.25 -9.03 14.44
CA SER A 58 8.97 -10.17 13.84
C SER A 58 8.08 -11.31 13.38
N ASN A 59 6.83 -11.34 13.83
CA ASN A 59 5.84 -12.32 13.43
C ASN A 59 5.12 -11.96 12.12
N PHE A 60 5.33 -10.77 11.56
CA PHE A 60 4.78 -10.39 10.26
C PHE A 60 5.83 -10.34 9.16
N GLU A 61 5.41 -10.73 7.96
CA GLU A 61 6.19 -10.63 6.74
C GLU A 61 5.36 -9.92 5.66
N TYR A 62 5.96 -8.96 4.98
CA TYR A 62 5.35 -8.37 3.80
C TYR A 62 5.30 -9.38 2.64
N VAL A 63 4.12 -9.52 2.04
CA VAL A 63 3.87 -10.43 0.91
C VAL A 63 3.81 -9.65 -0.40
N ASP A 64 2.87 -8.71 -0.48
CA ASP A 64 2.68 -7.91 -1.68
C ASP A 64 1.90 -6.62 -1.38
N SER A 65 1.89 -5.68 -2.33
CA SER A 65 1.02 -4.53 -2.32
C SER A 65 0.62 -4.11 -3.73
N TYR A 66 -0.51 -3.42 -3.81
CA TYR A 66 -1.03 -2.86 -5.04
C TYR A 66 -1.76 -1.54 -4.76
N THR A 67 -1.54 -0.55 -5.62
CA THR A 67 -2.25 0.72 -5.61
C THR A 67 -3.16 0.78 -6.82
N ASP A 68 -4.47 0.84 -6.59
CA ASP A 68 -5.45 1.12 -7.64
C ASP A 68 -5.43 2.62 -7.93
N SER A 69 -4.94 2.99 -9.10
CA SER A 69 -4.83 4.39 -9.52
C SER A 69 -6.18 5.06 -9.77
N LEU A 70 -7.25 4.30 -10.03
CA LEU A 70 -8.59 4.85 -10.24
C LEU A 70 -9.18 5.35 -8.92
N THR A 71 -9.04 4.55 -7.87
CA THR A 71 -9.64 4.84 -6.55
C THR A 71 -8.67 5.49 -5.58
N GLY A 72 -7.36 5.44 -5.87
CA GLY A 72 -6.31 5.91 -4.98
C GLY A 72 -6.14 5.03 -3.74
N VAL A 73 -6.61 3.79 -3.79
CA VAL A 73 -6.55 2.85 -2.68
C VAL A 73 -5.34 1.95 -2.83
N THR A 74 -4.52 1.88 -1.78
CA THR A 74 -3.43 0.91 -1.67
C THR A 74 -3.84 -0.22 -0.73
N THR A 75 -3.68 -1.46 -1.18
CA THR A 75 -3.81 -2.65 -0.33
C THR A 75 -2.43 -3.28 -0.15
N SER A 76 -2.04 -3.52 1.09
CA SER A 76 -0.78 -4.17 1.48
C SER A 76 -1.06 -5.45 2.25
N ALA A 77 -0.47 -6.56 1.84
CA ALA A 77 -0.66 -7.87 2.43
C ALA A 77 0.51 -8.27 3.32
N PHE A 78 0.20 -8.68 4.55
CA PHE A 78 1.17 -9.15 5.53
C PHE A 78 0.80 -10.55 6.02
N LEU A 79 1.74 -11.49 5.96
CA LEU A 79 1.59 -12.83 6.52
C LEU A 79 2.00 -12.82 7.99
N ASN A 80 1.09 -13.23 8.88
CA ASN A 80 1.45 -13.61 10.24
C ASN A 80 2.04 -15.03 10.22
N LYS A 81 3.34 -15.15 10.52
CA LYS A 81 4.08 -16.42 10.52
C LYS A 81 3.68 -17.36 11.65
N ASP A 82 3.13 -16.83 12.75
CA ASP A 82 2.69 -17.65 13.88
C ASP A 82 1.36 -18.34 13.58
N THR A 83 0.45 -17.67 12.85
CA THR A 83 -0.91 -18.16 12.60
C THR A 83 -1.17 -18.62 11.17
N GLY A 84 -0.27 -18.31 10.23
CA GLY A 84 -0.49 -18.51 8.79
C GLY A 84 -1.58 -17.62 8.19
N LYS A 85 -2.03 -16.57 8.90
CA LYS A 85 -3.11 -15.69 8.44
C LYS A 85 -2.54 -14.50 7.69
N VAL A 86 -3.17 -14.12 6.59
CA VAL A 86 -2.85 -12.88 5.89
C VAL A 86 -3.74 -11.76 6.42
N THR A 87 -3.12 -10.64 6.77
CA THR A 87 -3.79 -9.40 7.17
C THR A 87 -3.58 -8.35 6.09
N LEU A 88 -4.64 -7.64 5.72
CA LEU A 88 -4.60 -6.58 4.71
C LEU A 88 -4.62 -5.22 5.40
N GLY A 89 -3.58 -4.42 5.18
CA GLY A 89 -3.57 -3.00 5.49
C GLY A 89 -4.03 -2.21 4.27
N MET A 90 -5.10 -1.44 4.42
CA MET A 90 -5.64 -0.61 3.34
C MET A 90 -5.44 0.85 3.68
N THR A 91 -4.86 1.61 2.77
CA THR A 91 -4.80 3.07 2.83
C THR A 91 -5.40 3.67 1.58
N GLY A 92 -5.82 4.92 1.68
CA GLY A 92 -6.35 5.65 0.55
C GLY A 92 -5.77 7.04 0.56
N THR A 93 -5.31 7.49 -0.59
CA THR A 93 -4.95 8.88 -0.81
C THR A 93 -6.23 9.70 -0.85
N ASN A 94 -6.20 10.90 -0.27
CA ASN A 94 -7.14 11.95 -0.62
C ASN A 94 -6.86 12.38 -2.07
N LEU A 95 -7.21 11.54 -3.05
CA LEU A 95 -7.33 11.94 -4.47
C LEU A 95 -8.49 12.92 -4.66
N GLN A 96 -9.08 13.41 -3.57
CA GLN A 96 -10.28 14.22 -3.57
C GLN A 96 -10.12 15.45 -4.47
N ASP A 97 -8.95 16.08 -4.54
CA ASP A 97 -8.83 17.28 -5.37
C ASP A 97 -8.72 16.99 -6.88
N GLU A 98 -8.01 15.95 -7.31
CA GLU A 98 -7.88 15.64 -8.76
C GLU A 98 -9.00 14.73 -9.27
N ALA A 99 -9.39 13.71 -8.52
CA ALA A 99 -10.48 12.81 -8.89
C ALA A 99 -11.85 13.50 -8.74
N PHE A 100 -12.09 14.31 -7.69
CA PHE A 100 -13.32 15.13 -7.68
C PHE A 100 -13.25 16.29 -8.67
N LYS A 101 -12.07 16.82 -9.05
CA LYS A 101 -12.01 17.74 -10.20
C LYS A 101 -12.52 17.08 -11.46
N LYS A 102 -11.99 15.91 -11.82
CA LYS A 102 -12.42 15.16 -13.01
C LYS A 102 -13.90 14.74 -12.95
N LEU A 103 -14.40 14.39 -11.76
CA LEU A 103 -15.82 14.12 -11.54
C LEU A 103 -16.70 15.39 -11.64
N LYS A 104 -16.26 16.53 -11.10
CA LYS A 104 -16.98 17.81 -11.17
C LYS A 104 -16.91 18.45 -12.56
N GLU A 105 -15.84 18.21 -13.30
CA GLU A 105 -15.62 18.64 -14.69
C GLU A 105 -16.40 17.77 -15.70
N GLY A 106 -17.10 16.73 -15.23
CA GLY A 106 -18.04 15.95 -16.03
C GLY A 106 -17.41 14.86 -16.90
N GLU A 107 -16.12 14.53 -16.72
CA GLU A 107 -15.44 13.50 -17.52
C GLU A 107 -15.92 12.07 -17.21
N PHE A 108 -16.52 11.86 -16.04
CA PHE A 108 -17.16 10.59 -15.66
C PHE A 108 -18.66 10.78 -15.46
N SER A 109 -19.44 10.64 -16.54
CA SER A 109 -20.86 10.29 -16.38
C SER A 109 -20.96 8.88 -15.77
N ARG A 110 -22.00 8.58 -14.97
CA ARG A 110 -22.24 7.24 -14.41
C ARG A 110 -22.26 6.13 -15.48
N GLN A 111 -22.53 6.49 -16.73
CA GLN A 111 -22.47 5.60 -17.89
C GLN A 111 -21.02 5.21 -18.26
N ASN A 112 -20.06 6.13 -18.14
CA ASN A 112 -18.65 5.90 -18.49
C ASN A 112 -17.95 4.99 -17.47
N VAL A 113 -18.33 5.08 -16.19
CA VAL A 113 -17.80 4.19 -15.13
C VAL A 113 -18.21 2.73 -15.39
N THR A 114 -19.43 2.51 -15.87
CA THR A 114 -19.95 1.16 -16.16
C THR A 114 -19.25 0.56 -17.39
N ASN A 115 -19.09 1.34 -18.47
CA ASN A 115 -18.40 0.90 -19.69
C ASN A 115 -16.89 0.68 -19.49
N ALA A 116 -16.23 1.48 -18.64
CA ALA A 116 -14.82 1.30 -18.29
C ALA A 116 -14.59 0.02 -17.45
N LEU A 117 -15.58 -0.41 -16.66
CA LEU A 117 -15.52 -1.66 -15.89
C LEU A 117 -15.81 -2.91 -16.74
N GLU A 118 -16.57 -2.79 -17.82
CA GLU A 118 -16.84 -3.88 -18.77
C GLU A 118 -15.67 -4.15 -19.73
N THR A 119 -14.93 -3.10 -20.12
CA THR A 119 -13.78 -3.22 -21.05
C THR A 119 -12.51 -3.84 -20.44
N VAL A 120 -12.48 -4.09 -19.12
CA VAL A 120 -11.37 -4.79 -18.43
C VAL A 120 -11.64 -6.30 -18.30
N LYS A 121 -12.80 -6.80 -18.76
CA LYS A 121 -13.17 -8.22 -18.67
C LYS A 121 -12.88 -9.06 -19.93
N ASP A 122 -12.36 -8.46 -21.00
CA ASP A 122 -11.92 -9.15 -22.23
C ASP A 122 -10.38 -9.18 -22.35
#